data_AF-A0A940EQ77-F1
#
_entry.id   AF-A0A940EQ77-F1
#
_cell.length_a   1.000
_cell.length_b   1.000
_cell.length_c   1.000
_cell.angle_alpha   90.00
_cell.angle_beta   90.00
_cell.angle_gamma   90.00
#
_symmetry.space_group_name_H-M   'P 1'
#
loop_
_entity.id
_entity.type
_entity.pdbx_description
1 polymer ?
#
loop_
_entity_poly.entity_id
_entity_poly.type
_entity_poly.pdbx_seq_one_letter_code
_entity_poly.pdbx_strand_id
1 'polypeptide(L)'
;MTITTGDRVPRIRREDLTQLYRAVVCSRLAVEAARGELIEALGDWLCGADSPPPDPRQVGALDRLCAAQEKAEAEYARCVAALSDRLLQRAGLR
;
A
#
# COMPACT_ATOMS: atom_id res chain seq x y z
N MET A 1 -32.70 28.95 2.94
CA MET A 1 -32.36 27.87 3.89
C MET A 1 -30.92 27.48 3.63
N THR A 2 -30.03 27.86 4.55
CA THR A 2 -28.58 27.68 4.46
C THR A 2 -28.22 26.26 4.89
N ILE A 3 -27.75 25.44 3.96
CA ILE A 3 -27.20 24.11 4.27
C ILE A 3 -25.77 24.31 4.75
N THR A 4 -25.55 24.20 6.05
CA THR A 4 -24.23 24.13 6.67
C THR A 4 -23.64 22.75 6.39
N THR A 5 -22.98 22.59 5.24
CA THR A 5 -22.15 21.42 4.97
C THR A 5 -20.82 21.61 5.69
N GLY A 6 -20.86 21.47 7.02
CA GLY A 6 -19.67 21.19 7.81
C GLY A 6 -19.18 19.82 7.38
N ASP A 7 -18.23 19.80 6.45
CA ASP A 7 -17.58 18.61 5.93
C ASP A 7 -16.94 17.87 7.11
N ARG A 8 -17.66 16.90 7.67
CA ARG A 8 -17.19 16.11 8.82
C ARG A 8 -16.11 15.20 8.29
N VAL A 9 -14.86 15.68 8.34
CA VAL A 9 -13.69 14.83 8.18
C VAL A 9 -13.90 13.60 9.08
N PRO A 10 -13.87 12.36 8.56
CA PRO A 10 -14.10 11.17 9.35
C PRO A 10 -13.14 11.11 10.54
N ARG A 11 -13.62 10.75 11.72
CA ARG A 11 -12.80 10.66 12.93
C ARG A 11 -11.91 9.41 12.84
N ILE A 12 -10.76 9.53 12.18
CA ILE A 12 -9.74 8.47 12.05
C ILE A 12 -9.31 8.04 13.46
N ARG A 13 -9.53 6.76 13.79
CA ARG A 13 -9.12 6.19 15.07
C ARG A 13 -7.68 5.67 14.97
N ARG A 14 -7.01 5.52 16.12
CA ARG A 14 -5.63 5.04 16.18
C ARG A 14 -5.52 3.59 15.67
N GLU A 15 -6.56 2.80 15.94
CA GLU A 15 -6.70 1.42 15.51
C GLU A 15 -6.75 1.34 13.96
N ASP A 16 -7.54 2.20 13.33
CA ASP A 16 -7.66 2.28 11.87
C ASP A 16 -6.30 2.61 11.22
N LEU A 17 -5.56 3.57 11.79
CA LEU A 17 -4.23 3.93 11.30
C LEU A 17 -3.22 2.79 11.48
N THR A 18 -3.30 2.06 12.59
CA THR A 18 -2.45 0.89 12.85
C THR A 18 -2.74 -0.23 11.86
N GLN A 19 -4.01 -0.44 11.53
CA GLN A 19 -4.43 -1.42 10.53
C GLN A 19 -3.95 -1.02 9.12
N LEU A 20 -4.08 0.24 8.74
CA LEU A 20 -3.56 0.76 7.47
C LEU A 20 -2.04 0.61 7.38
N TYR A 21 -1.32 0.95 8.45
CA TYR A 21 0.14 0.75 8.50
C TYR A 21 0.52 -0.72 8.30
N ARG A 22 -0.16 -1.64 8.99
CA ARG A 22 0.05 -3.08 8.80
C ARG A 22 -0.23 -3.50 7.36
N ALA A 23 -1.31 -3.01 6.76
CA ALA A 23 -1.63 -3.31 5.37
C ALA A 23 -0.55 -2.83 4.39
N VAL A 24 0.03 -1.65 4.60
CA VAL A 24 1.17 -1.15 3.82
C VAL A 24 2.38 -2.06 3.96
N VAL A 25 2.75 -2.43 5.19
CA VAL A 25 3.90 -3.32 5.45
C VAL A 25 3.70 -4.69 4.81
N CYS A 26 2.52 -5.30 5.00
CA CYS A 26 2.21 -6.59 4.39
C CYS A 26 2.23 -6.54 2.86
N SER A 27 1.73 -5.46 2.25
CA SER A 27 1.73 -5.31 0.79
C SER A 27 3.15 -5.18 0.24
N ARG A 28 4.02 -4.41 0.91
CA ARG A 28 5.44 -4.29 0.55
C ARG A 28 6.16 -5.63 0.60
N LEU A 29 6.00 -6.36 1.70
CA LEU A 29 6.61 -7.69 1.86
C LEU A 29 6.12 -8.68 0.78
N ALA A 30 4.84 -8.63 0.43
CA ALA A 30 4.29 -9.48 -0.63
C ALA A 30 4.87 -9.15 -2.01
N VAL A 31 5.04 -7.87 -2.34
CA VAL A 31 5.68 -7.42 -3.59
C VAL A 31 7.15 -7.85 -3.62
N GLU A 32 7.89 -7.65 -2.54
CA GLU A 32 9.30 -8.04 -2.43
C GLU A 32 9.49 -9.55 -2.60
N ALA A 33 8.66 -10.35 -1.93
CA ALA A 33 8.70 -11.81 -2.05
C ALA A 33 8.39 -12.27 -3.49
N ALA A 34 7.28 -11.82 -4.06
CA ALA A 34 6.88 -12.20 -5.42
C ALA A 34 7.92 -11.78 -6.47
N ARG A 35 8.55 -10.61 -6.30
CA ARG A 35 9.64 -10.17 -7.17
C ARG A 35 10.89 -11.04 -7.01
N GLY A 36 11.24 -11.40 -5.78
CA GLY A 36 12.36 -12.30 -5.48
C GLY A 36 12.19 -13.65 -6.18
N GLU A 37 11.03 -14.29 -6.00
CA GLU A 37 10.69 -15.58 -6.62
C GLU A 37 10.77 -15.52 -8.16
N LEU A 38 10.27 -14.45 -8.78
CA LEU A 38 10.35 -14.26 -10.23
C LEU A 38 11.79 -14.08 -10.74
N ILE A 39 12.63 -13.35 -10.00
CA ILE A 39 14.05 -13.17 -10.35
C ILE A 39 14.79 -14.49 -10.25
N GLU A 40 14.56 -15.26 -9.18
CA GLU A 40 15.16 -16.59 -9.00
C GLU A 40 14.74 -17.56 -10.11
N ALA A 41 13.44 -17.67 -10.39
CA ALA A 41 12.93 -18.52 -11.46
C ALA A 41 13.48 -18.13 -12.84
N LEU A 42 13.61 -16.83 -13.12
CA LEU A 42 14.22 -16.35 -14.36
C LEU A 42 15.72 -16.69 -14.41
N GLY A 43 16.43 -16.54 -13.29
CA GLY A 43 17.84 -16.89 -13.17
C GLY A 43 18.09 -18.37 -13.43
N ASP A 44 17.27 -19.24 -12.85
CA ASP A 44 17.33 -20.69 -13.05
C ASP A 44 17.14 -21.06 -14.53
N TRP A 45 16.10 -20.50 -15.16
CA TRP A 45 15.82 -20.74 -16.57
C TRP A 45 16.95 -20.24 -17.50
N LEU A 46 17.48 -19.04 -17.25
CA LEU A 46 18.58 -18.47 -18.05
C LEU A 46 19.90 -19.24 -17.88
N CYS A 47 20.14 -19.81 -16.70
CA CYS A 47 21.34 -20.61 -16.42
C CYS A 47 21.23 -22.06 -16.94
N GLY A 48 20.13 -22.42 -17.60
CA GLY A 48 19.93 -23.75 -18.18
C GLY A 48 19.58 -24.82 -17.15
N ALA A 49 19.01 -24.45 -16.00
CA ALA A 49 18.31 -25.42 -15.17
C ALA A 49 17.12 -26.00 -15.95
N ASP A 50 16.72 -27.25 -15.66
CA ASP A 50 15.49 -27.87 -16.21
C ASP A 50 14.19 -27.19 -15.72
N SER A 51 14.31 -26.02 -15.08
CA SER A 51 13.21 -25.19 -14.62
C SER A 51 12.50 -24.51 -15.81
N PRO A 52 11.16 -24.52 -15.87
CA PRO A 52 10.44 -23.77 -16.88
C PRO A 52 10.63 -22.26 -16.68
N PRO A 53 10.47 -21.44 -17.74
CA PRO A 53 10.49 -19.99 -17.60
C PRO A 53 9.35 -19.50 -16.68
N PRO A 54 9.49 -18.30 -16.09
CA PRO A 54 8.43 -17.70 -15.26
C PRO A 54 7.07 -17.66 -15.98
N ASP A 55 6.00 -18.06 -15.28
CA ASP A 55 4.63 -18.05 -15.80
C ASP A 55 4.15 -16.58 -15.94
N PRO A 56 3.63 -16.15 -17.10
CA PRO A 56 3.01 -14.82 -17.27
C PRO A 56 1.95 -14.48 -16.20
N ARG A 57 1.29 -15.49 -15.61
CA ARG A 57 0.34 -15.29 -14.49
C ARG A 57 1.02 -14.80 -13.22
N GLN A 58 2.28 -15.18 -12.97
CA GLN A 58 3.09 -14.69 -11.86
C GLN A 58 3.43 -13.21 -12.05
N VAL A 59 3.77 -12.80 -13.28
CA VAL A 59 3.96 -11.37 -13.62
C VAL A 59 2.67 -10.59 -13.38
N GLY A 60 1.54 -11.09 -13.88
CA GLY A 60 0.24 -10.46 -13.62
C GLY A 60 -0.17 -10.46 -12.15
N ALA A 61 0.31 -11.41 -11.34
CA ALA A 61 0.12 -11.41 -9.89
C ALA A 61 0.96 -10.32 -9.20
N LEU A 62 2.22 -10.15 -9.63
CA LEU A 62 3.09 -9.06 -9.16
C LEU A 62 2.47 -7.69 -9.45
N ASP A 63 1.94 -7.47 -10.66
CA ASP A 63 1.26 -6.21 -11.01
C ASP A 63 0.09 -5.89 -10.07
N ARG A 64 -0.72 -6.91 -9.73
CA ARG A 64 -1.84 -6.74 -8.79
C ARG A 64 -1.34 -6.43 -7.37
N LEU A 65 -0.23 -7.03 -6.94
CA LEU A 65 0.38 -6.73 -5.64
C LEU A 65 0.93 -5.31 -5.59
N CYS A 66 1.59 -4.85 -6.66
CA CYS A 66 2.05 -3.46 -6.79
C CYS A 66 0.89 -2.48 -6.70
N ALA A 67 -0.20 -2.71 -7.45
CA ALA A 67 -1.39 -1.86 -7.39
C ALA A 67 -2.04 -1.85 -5.99
N ALA A 68 -2.07 -3.00 -5.30
CA ALA A 68 -2.55 -3.09 -3.92
C ALA A 68 -1.67 -2.30 -2.95
N GLN A 69 -0.34 -2.37 -3.11
CA GLN A 69 0.61 -1.58 -2.33
C GLN A 69 0.40 -0.08 -2.55
N GLU A 70 0.34 0.38 -3.80
CA GLU A 70 0.13 1.80 -4.13
C GLU A 70 -1.16 2.33 -3.49
N LYS A 71 -2.24 1.55 -3.56
CA LYS A 71 -3.51 1.90 -2.91
C LYS A 71 -3.37 2.00 -1.39
N ALA A 72 -2.73 1.02 -0.74
CA ALA A 72 -2.52 1.03 0.70
C ALA A 72 -1.68 2.22 1.15
N GLU A 73 -0.61 2.55 0.40
CA GLU A 73 0.25 3.69 0.67
C GLU A 73 -0.49 5.02 0.50
N ALA A 74 -1.29 5.17 -0.55
CA ALA A 74 -2.10 6.35 -0.78
C ALA A 74 -3.18 6.55 0.30
N GLU A 75 -3.83 5.47 0.75
CA GLU A 75 -4.78 5.50 1.86
C GLU A 75 -4.10 5.91 3.18
N TYR A 76 -2.97 5.29 3.49
CA TYR A 76 -2.19 5.63 4.68
C TYR A 76 -1.73 7.10 4.67
N ALA A 77 -1.18 7.59 3.54
CA ALA A 77 -0.73 8.97 3.39
C ALA A 77 -1.87 9.98 3.59
N ARG A 78 -3.05 9.72 3.01
CA ARG A 78 -4.25 10.55 3.22
C ARG A 78 -4.66 10.59 4.70
N CYS A 79 -4.64 9.45 5.38
CA CYS A 79 -4.99 9.39 6.80
C CYS A 79 -3.99 10.13 7.69
N VAL A 80 -2.69 10.00 7.41
CA VAL A 80 -1.63 10.73 8.14
C VAL A 80 -1.75 12.23 7.92
N ALA A 81 -1.97 12.68 6.67
CA ALA A 81 -2.17 14.10 6.36
C ALA A 81 -3.37 14.68 7.13
N ALA A 82 -4.52 14.00 7.09
CA ALA A 82 -5.72 14.45 7.80
C ALA A 82 -5.53 14.49 9.33
N LEU A 83 -4.74 13.58 9.91
CA LEU A 83 -4.39 13.62 11.33
C LEU A 83 -3.44 14.77 11.66
N SER A 84 -2.40 14.98 10.85
CA SER A 84 -1.46 16.10 10.99
C SER A 84 -2.19 17.44 10.97
N ASP A 85 -3.06 17.65 9.99
CA ASP A 85 -3.84 18.88 9.82
C ASP A 85 -4.69 19.19 11.06
N ARG A 86 -5.32 18.17 11.63
CA ARG A 86 -6.11 18.30 12.87
C ARG A 86 -5.25 18.67 14.09
N LEU A 87 -4.06 18.09 14.20
CA LEU A 87 -3.15 18.40 15.30
C LEU A 87 -2.65 19.84 15.20
N LEU A 88 -2.32 20.31 13.99
CA LEU A 88 -1.93 21.69 13.74
C LEU A 88 -3.06 22.68 14.06
N GLN A 89 -4.30 22.38 13.64
CA GLN A 89 -5.48 23.18 13.98
C GLN A 89 -5.71 23.26 15.49
N ARG A 90 -5.55 22.14 16.22
CA ARG A 90 -5.68 22.12 17.69
C ARG A 90 -4.58 22.90 18.41
N ALA A 91 -3.37 22.94 17.84
CA ALA A 91 -2.25 23.67 18.38
C ALA A 91 -2.28 25.18 18.02
N GLY A 92 -3.24 25.63 17.22
CA GLY A 92 -3.30 27.03 16.73
C GLY A 92 -2.18 27.38 15.75
N LEU A 93 -1.57 26.37 15.11
CA LEU A 93 -0.43 26.52 14.19
C LEU A 93 -0.87 26.62 12.72
N ARG A 94 -2.18 26.73 12.46
CA ARG A 94 -2.79 26.82 11.13
C ARG A 94 -4.11 27.57 11.17
#